data_AF-A0A7I8WTK4-F1
#
_entry.id   AF-A0A7I8WTK4-F1
#
_cell.length_a   1.000
_cell.length_b   1.000
_cell.length_c   1.000
_cell.angle_alpha   90.00
_cell.angle_beta   90.00
_cell.angle_gamma   90.00
#
_symmetry.space_group_name_H-M   'P 1'
#
loop_
_entity.id
_entity.type
_entity.pdbx_description
1 polymer ?
#
loop_
_entity_poly.entity_id
_entity_poly.type
_entity_poly.pdbx_seq_one_letter_code
_entity_poly.pdbx_strand_id
1 'polypeptide(L)'
;MSILTTSTSQQTPSTSHPISSPIFQENDEAYYTCCGLVHVIDLAKSLIFTKIFIFGSLLAASLSTDIAPLIEFGFFLAFGLALLSYAALFLGMRRKRFHLFIPYFFVSFVLIVIAVVHLFVDFLDSANTRDTMSSGRISSFMMQIGLIVFEVYCLLVVWRVFIYVCDARSFEEVEEKRLIKQKMYDNYEIAF
;
A
#
# COMPACT_ATOMS: atom_id res chain seq x y z
N MET A 1 -27.73 61.91 -46.86
CA MET A 1 -27.55 61.43 -45.47
C MET A 1 -26.91 60.04 -45.56
N SER A 2 -25.77 59.67 -44.99
CA SER A 2 -24.63 60.31 -44.32
C SER A 2 -23.57 59.20 -44.18
N ILE A 3 -22.30 59.50 -44.48
CA ILE A 3 -21.06 59.10 -43.73
C ILE A 3 -20.78 57.57 -43.57
N LEU A 4 -19.79 56.98 -44.25
CA LEU A 4 -18.36 56.77 -43.86
C LEU A 4 -18.17 56.11 -42.47
N THR A 5 -17.52 54.94 -42.39
CA THR A 5 -16.28 54.65 -41.61
C THR A 5 -16.12 53.16 -41.26
N THR A 6 -14.95 52.65 -41.62
CA THR A 6 -14.15 51.57 -40.99
C THR A 6 -14.18 51.52 -39.45
N SER A 7 -14.17 50.32 -38.87
CA SER A 7 -13.33 50.02 -37.70
C SER A 7 -13.19 48.52 -37.42
N THR A 8 -11.92 48.09 -37.48
CA THR A 8 -11.28 46.95 -36.82
C THR A 8 -11.56 46.94 -35.32
N SER A 9 -11.95 45.79 -34.75
CA SER A 9 -11.61 45.29 -33.40
C SER A 9 -12.40 43.99 -33.20
N GLN A 10 -12.01 42.97 -32.45
CA GLN A 10 -10.91 42.82 -31.52
C GLN A 10 -10.78 41.30 -31.30
N GLN A 11 -9.60 40.77 -31.61
CA GLN A 11 -9.14 39.50 -31.11
C GLN A 11 -9.11 39.63 -29.58
N THR A 12 -10.05 39.01 -28.88
CA THR A 12 -9.97 38.83 -27.43
C THR A 12 -9.45 37.42 -27.16
N PRO A 13 -8.34 37.27 -26.43
CA PRO A 13 -7.87 35.98 -26.00
C PRO A 13 -8.90 35.45 -25.00
N SER A 14 -9.45 34.27 -25.28
CA SER A 14 -10.24 33.54 -24.29
C SER A 14 -9.30 33.22 -23.13
N THR A 15 -9.37 34.11 -22.13
CA THR A 15 -9.09 33.90 -20.72
C THR A 15 -8.63 32.49 -20.42
N SER A 16 -7.32 32.37 -20.20
CA SER A 16 -6.75 31.34 -19.37
C SER A 16 -7.53 31.31 -18.06
N HIS A 17 -8.52 30.43 -17.97
CA HIS A 17 -8.89 29.92 -16.67
C HIS A 17 -7.59 29.42 -16.06
N PRO A 18 -7.17 29.90 -14.87
CA PRO A 18 -6.17 29.17 -14.13
C PRO A 18 -6.83 27.82 -13.90
N ILE A 19 -6.37 26.79 -14.63
CA ILE A 19 -6.65 25.42 -14.27
C ILE A 19 -6.02 25.31 -12.89
N SER A 20 -6.82 25.56 -11.85
CA SER A 20 -6.46 25.28 -10.48
C SER A 20 -6.23 23.79 -10.46
N SER A 21 -4.97 23.39 -10.65
CA SER A 21 -4.58 22.01 -10.47
C SER A 21 -5.05 21.59 -9.10
N PRO A 22 -5.61 20.39 -8.94
CA PRO A 22 -5.91 19.88 -7.61
C PRO A 22 -4.62 20.01 -6.78
N ILE A 23 -4.68 20.81 -5.72
CA ILE A 23 -3.61 20.90 -4.75
C ILE A 23 -3.64 19.56 -4.02
N PHE A 24 -2.51 18.86 -3.98
CA PHE A 24 -2.40 17.64 -3.18
C PHE A 24 -2.71 17.99 -1.72
N GLN A 25 -3.88 17.57 -1.24
CA GLN A 25 -4.24 17.69 0.16
C GLN A 25 -3.84 16.40 0.86
N GLU A 26 -2.80 16.49 1.69
CA GLU A 26 -2.32 15.38 2.51
C GLU A 26 -3.43 14.78 3.40
N ASN A 27 -4.44 15.60 3.75
CA ASN A 27 -5.60 15.21 4.55
C ASN A 27 -6.90 15.05 3.74
N ASP A 28 -6.81 14.74 2.44
CA ASP A 28 -8.01 14.44 1.65
C ASP A 28 -8.75 13.23 2.27
N GLU A 29 -10.09 13.28 2.33
CA GLU A 29 -10.94 12.24 2.91
C GLU A 29 -10.69 10.87 2.25
N ALA A 30 -10.25 10.88 0.99
CA ALA A 30 -9.85 9.70 0.23
C ALA A 30 -8.72 8.87 0.88
N TYR A 31 -7.91 9.48 1.77
CA TYR A 31 -6.77 8.84 2.43
C TYR A 31 -7.05 8.45 3.88
N TYR A 32 -8.31 8.57 4.32
CA TYR A 32 -8.76 8.05 5.61
C TYR A 32 -9.50 6.72 5.46
N THR A 33 -9.28 5.83 6.42
CA THR A 33 -9.90 4.51 6.55
C THR A 33 -10.64 4.40 7.88
N CYS A 34 -11.52 3.40 8.01
CA CYS A 34 -12.42 3.22 9.17
C CYS A 34 -13.36 4.43 9.39
N CYS A 35 -14.26 4.70 8.44
CA CYS A 35 -15.22 5.82 8.52
C CYS A 35 -14.57 7.21 8.65
N GLY A 36 -13.43 7.44 8.00
CA GLY A 36 -12.75 8.74 8.03
C GLY A 36 -11.89 8.99 9.28
N LEU A 37 -11.76 8.02 10.19
CA LEU A 37 -11.12 8.24 11.50
C LEU A 37 -9.60 8.10 11.48
N VAL A 38 -9.04 7.22 10.63
CA VAL A 38 -7.62 6.86 10.68
C VAL A 38 -6.95 7.04 9.32
N HIS A 39 -5.90 7.86 9.29
CA HIS A 39 -5.10 8.05 8.10
C HIS A 39 -4.43 6.72 7.67
N VAL A 40 -4.47 6.41 6.38
CA VAL A 40 -4.05 5.12 5.82
C VAL A 40 -2.60 4.77 6.16
N ILE A 41 -1.71 5.76 6.28
CA ILE A 41 -0.31 5.54 6.70
C ILE A 41 -0.21 5.05 8.14
N ASP A 42 -0.98 5.63 9.06
CA ASP A 42 -0.88 5.29 10.48
C ASP A 42 -1.51 3.93 10.77
N LEU A 43 -2.60 3.60 10.06
CA LEU A 43 -3.16 2.25 10.06
C LEU A 43 -2.12 1.24 9.56
N ALA A 44 -1.42 1.52 8.46
CA ALA A 44 -0.41 0.62 7.91
C ALA A 44 0.78 0.41 8.87
N LYS A 45 1.26 1.47 9.54
CA LYS A 45 2.28 1.34 10.59
C LYS A 45 1.80 0.43 11.70
N SER A 46 0.60 0.65 12.21
CA SER A 46 0.00 -0.17 13.27
C SER A 46 -0.09 -1.65 12.86
N LEU A 47 -0.56 -1.93 11.64
CA LEU A 47 -0.63 -3.29 11.10
C LEU A 47 0.76 -3.96 11.00
N ILE A 48 1.79 -3.22 10.58
CA ILE A 48 3.17 -3.76 10.55
C ILE A 48 3.60 -4.20 11.94
N PHE A 49 3.38 -3.37 12.97
CA PHE A 49 3.72 -3.73 14.36
C PHE A 49 2.93 -4.97 14.84
N THR A 50 1.63 -5.02 14.56
CA THR A 50 0.80 -6.18 14.90
C THR A 50 1.30 -7.45 14.21
N LYS A 51 1.69 -7.38 12.94
CA LYS A 51 2.24 -8.54 12.20
C LYS A 51 3.57 -9.00 12.78
N ILE A 52 4.49 -8.07 13.08
CA ILE A 52 5.77 -8.41 13.71
C ILE A 52 5.54 -9.11 15.06
N PHE A 53 4.59 -8.63 15.85
CA PHE A 53 4.23 -9.24 17.12
C PHE A 53 3.68 -10.66 16.96
N ILE A 54 2.70 -10.86 16.04
CA ILE A 54 2.12 -12.18 15.77
C ILE A 54 3.19 -13.15 15.27
N PHE A 55 3.94 -12.80 14.22
CA PHE A 55 4.99 -13.66 13.67
C PHE A 55 6.11 -13.91 14.68
N GLY A 56 6.50 -12.91 15.47
CA GLY A 56 7.49 -13.07 16.53
C GLY A 56 7.02 -14.02 17.63
N SER A 57 5.75 -13.94 18.03
CA SER A 57 5.17 -14.87 19.01
C SER A 57 5.10 -16.31 18.48
N LEU A 58 4.80 -16.50 17.19
CA LEU A 58 4.80 -17.82 16.55
C LEU A 58 6.22 -18.40 16.46
N LEU A 59 7.21 -17.57 16.15
CA LEU A 59 8.61 -17.99 16.15
C LEU A 59 9.08 -18.39 17.56
N ALA A 60 8.73 -17.60 18.58
CA ALA A 60 9.05 -17.92 19.98
C ALA A 60 8.38 -19.23 20.45
N ALA A 61 7.12 -19.46 20.07
CA ALA A 61 6.44 -20.72 20.34
C ALA A 61 7.12 -21.90 19.64
N SER A 62 7.53 -21.71 18.39
CA SER A 62 8.23 -22.74 17.61
C SER A 62 9.60 -23.08 18.22
N LEU A 63 10.33 -22.10 18.75
CA LEU A 63 11.59 -22.29 19.47
C LEU A 63 11.41 -23.02 20.81
N SER A 64 10.24 -22.89 21.44
CA SER A 64 9.95 -23.59 22.70
C SER A 64 9.51 -25.05 22.52
N THR A 65 9.27 -25.46 21.28
CA THR A 65 8.81 -26.81 20.93
C THR A 65 9.99 -27.58 20.34
N ASP A 66 10.19 -28.84 20.72
CA ASP A 66 11.24 -29.72 20.14
C ASP A 66 10.88 -30.11 18.70
N ILE A 67 11.08 -29.18 17.77
CA ILE A 67 10.84 -29.35 16.33
C ILE A 67 12.17 -29.74 15.67
N ALA A 68 12.10 -30.46 14.54
CA ALA A 68 13.29 -30.77 13.74
C ALA A 68 14.06 -29.48 13.35
N PRO A 69 15.41 -29.46 13.47
CA PRO A 69 16.22 -28.25 13.30
C PRO A 69 16.12 -27.63 11.89
N LEU A 70 15.82 -28.46 10.88
CA LEU A 70 15.59 -27.98 9.51
C LEU A 70 14.34 -27.09 9.40
N ILE A 71 13.28 -27.43 10.14
CA ILE A 71 12.02 -26.70 10.15
C ILE A 71 12.20 -25.39 10.91
N GLU A 72 12.91 -25.43 12.05
CA GLU A 72 13.27 -24.25 12.84
C GLU A 72 14.06 -23.22 12.00
N PHE A 73 15.10 -23.68 11.29
CA PHE A 73 15.86 -22.83 10.37
C PHE A 73 14.98 -22.22 9.27
N GLY A 74 14.05 -23.00 8.72
CA GLY A 74 13.07 -22.53 7.74
C GLY A 74 12.19 -21.40 8.28
N PHE A 75 11.67 -21.56 9.51
CA PHE A 75 10.88 -20.50 10.18
C PHE A 75 11.69 -19.24 10.42
N PHE A 76 12.94 -19.37 10.85
CA PHE A 76 13.82 -18.22 11.08
C PHE A 76 14.08 -17.45 9.78
N LEU A 77 14.37 -18.16 8.69
CA LEU A 77 14.61 -17.55 7.37
C LEU A 77 13.35 -16.85 6.85
N ALA A 78 12.18 -17.50 6.96
CA ALA A 78 10.90 -16.91 6.57
C ALA A 78 10.60 -15.63 7.38
N PHE A 79 10.85 -15.66 8.69
CA PHE A 79 10.71 -14.50 9.56
C PHE A 79 11.65 -13.35 9.16
N GLY A 80 12.92 -13.65 8.86
CA GLY A 80 13.88 -12.67 8.37
C GLY A 80 13.46 -12.00 7.07
N LEU A 81 12.97 -12.78 6.10
CA LEU A 81 12.43 -12.25 4.84
C LEU A 81 11.19 -11.37 5.08
N ALA A 82 10.29 -11.78 5.97
CA ALA A 82 9.13 -10.99 6.34
C ALA A 82 9.54 -9.65 6.96
N LEU A 83 10.46 -9.64 7.92
CA LEU A 83 11.00 -8.43 8.54
C LEU A 83 11.65 -7.50 7.51
N LEU A 84 12.43 -8.05 6.57
CA LEU A 84 13.04 -7.26 5.51
C LEU A 84 11.98 -6.60 4.61
N SER A 85 10.91 -7.34 4.28
CA SER A 85 9.79 -6.80 3.49
C SER A 85 9.03 -5.69 4.24
N TYR A 86 8.87 -5.82 5.56
CA TYR A 86 8.22 -4.81 6.41
C TYR A 86 9.10 -3.57 6.57
N ALA A 87 10.41 -3.74 6.71
CA ALA A 87 11.37 -2.63 6.74
C ALA A 87 11.39 -1.87 5.40
N ALA A 88 11.36 -2.59 4.28
CA ALA A 88 11.26 -2.00 2.95
C ALA A 88 9.95 -1.20 2.79
N LEU A 89 8.81 -1.77 3.22
CA LEU A 89 7.52 -1.09 3.21
C LEU A 89 7.55 0.20 4.05
N PHE A 90 8.07 0.13 5.28
CA PHE A 90 8.19 1.29 6.16
C PHE A 90 9.08 2.39 5.56
N LEU A 91 10.21 2.00 4.97
CA LEU A 91 11.11 2.92 4.29
C LEU A 91 10.46 3.52 3.03
N GLY A 92 9.68 2.73 2.31
CA GLY A 92 8.88 3.13 1.15
C GLY A 92 7.88 4.21 1.50
N MET A 93 7.14 4.04 2.59
CA MET A 93 6.22 5.05 3.12
C MET A 93 6.97 6.34 3.49
N ARG A 94 8.09 6.23 4.20
CA ARG A 94 8.84 7.40 4.70
C ARG A 94 9.54 8.20 3.59
N ARG A 95 10.00 7.52 2.54
CA ARG A 95 10.71 8.15 1.40
C ARG A 95 9.80 8.41 0.19
N LYS A 96 8.50 8.13 0.29
CA LYS A 96 7.54 8.18 -0.83
C LYS A 96 8.02 7.41 -2.07
N ARG A 97 8.69 6.26 -1.88
CA ARG A 97 9.27 5.44 -2.95
C ARG A 97 8.45 4.16 -3.15
N PHE A 98 7.60 4.17 -4.18
CA PHE A 98 6.68 3.07 -4.48
C PHE A 98 7.36 1.72 -4.76
N HIS A 99 8.58 1.71 -5.30
CA HIS A 99 9.30 0.46 -5.63
C HIS A 99 9.63 -0.39 -4.39
N LEU A 100 9.72 0.24 -3.21
CA LEU A 100 9.98 -0.45 -1.95
C LEU A 100 8.76 -1.21 -1.40
N PHE A 101 7.58 -1.05 -2.00
CA PHE A 101 6.37 -1.80 -1.66
C PHE A 101 6.32 -3.16 -2.35
N ILE A 102 7.04 -3.33 -3.47
CA ILE A 102 7.03 -4.56 -4.28
C ILE A 102 7.42 -5.80 -3.47
N PRO A 103 8.50 -5.79 -2.65
CA PRO A 103 8.88 -6.97 -1.86
C PRO A 103 7.77 -7.39 -0.88
N TYR A 104 7.06 -6.43 -0.29
CA TYR A 104 5.95 -6.70 0.61
C TYR A 104 4.78 -7.37 -0.11
N PHE A 105 4.37 -6.85 -1.27
CA PHE A 105 3.28 -7.45 -2.06
C PHE A 105 3.63 -8.87 -2.48
N PHE A 106 4.87 -9.11 -2.91
CA PHE A 106 5.32 -10.43 -3.31
C PHE A 106 5.27 -11.43 -2.15
N VAL A 107 5.86 -11.09 -1.00
CA VAL A 107 5.86 -11.95 0.20
C VAL A 107 4.43 -12.20 0.68
N SER A 108 3.60 -11.17 0.75
CA SER A 108 2.21 -11.30 1.21
C SER A 108 1.38 -12.19 0.27
N PHE A 109 1.55 -12.05 -1.04
CA PHE A 109 0.88 -12.91 -2.02
C PHE A 109 1.30 -14.39 -1.87
N VAL A 110 2.60 -14.65 -1.75
CA VAL A 110 3.11 -16.01 -1.53
C VAL A 110 2.57 -16.61 -0.23
N LEU A 111 2.53 -15.83 0.86
CA LEU A 111 1.95 -16.28 2.14
C LEU A 111 0.47 -16.63 2.03
N ILE A 112 -0.32 -15.82 1.32
CA ILE A 112 -1.74 -16.11 1.09
C ILE A 112 -1.90 -17.43 0.31
N VAL A 113 -1.13 -17.63 -0.76
CA VAL A 113 -1.19 -18.86 -1.55
C VAL A 113 -0.83 -20.08 -0.68
N ILE A 114 0.25 -19.99 0.10
CA ILE A 114 0.65 -21.05 1.03
C ILE A 114 -0.46 -21.35 2.03
N ALA A 115 -1.04 -20.32 2.65
CA ALA A 115 -2.11 -20.49 3.63
C ALA A 115 -3.37 -21.13 3.03
N VAL A 116 -3.74 -20.75 1.81
CA VAL A 116 -4.87 -21.36 1.08
C VAL A 116 -4.60 -22.82 0.74
N VAL A 117 -3.37 -23.15 0.31
CA VAL A 117 -2.98 -24.54 0.03
C VAL A 117 -3.03 -25.37 1.32
N HIS A 118 -2.50 -24.86 2.43
CA HIS A 118 -2.58 -25.53 3.73
C HIS A 118 -4.02 -25.76 4.19
N LEU A 119 -4.88 -24.74 4.08
CA LEU A 119 -6.31 -24.87 4.38
C LEU A 119 -6.96 -25.99 3.55
N PHE A 120 -6.61 -26.10 2.27
CA PHE A 120 -7.14 -27.13 1.38
C PHE A 120 -6.64 -28.54 1.74
N VAL A 121 -5.35 -28.68 2.08
CA VAL A 121 -4.77 -29.95 2.53
C VAL A 121 -5.45 -30.42 3.83
N ASP A 122 -5.59 -29.52 4.81
CA ASP A 122 -6.25 -29.84 6.09
C ASP A 122 -7.73 -30.20 5.89
N PHE A 123 -8.40 -29.54 4.94
CA PHE A 123 -9.77 -29.86 4.57
C PHE A 123 -9.89 -31.26 3.96
N LEU A 124 -8.99 -31.63 3.03
CA LEU A 124 -8.97 -32.97 2.43
C LEU A 124 -8.68 -34.05 3.48
N ASP A 125 -7.77 -33.82 4.40
CA ASP A 125 -7.44 -34.78 5.45
C ASP A 125 -8.62 -34.97 6.42
N SER A 126 -9.32 -33.87 6.76
CA SER A 126 -10.55 -33.94 7.55
C SER A 126 -11.67 -34.68 6.83
N ALA A 127 -11.78 -34.57 5.49
CA ALA A 127 -12.78 -35.30 4.72
C ALA A 127 -12.46 -36.80 4.63
N ASN A 128 -11.18 -37.14 4.51
CA ASN A 128 -10.70 -38.52 4.39
C ASN A 128 -10.84 -39.30 5.72
N THR A 129 -10.58 -38.65 6.85
CA THR A 129 -10.58 -39.30 8.17
C THR A 129 -11.97 -39.64 8.70
N ARG A 130 -13.07 -39.18 8.06
CA ARG A 130 -14.47 -39.35 8.53
C ARG A 130 -14.73 -38.91 9.98
N ASP A 131 -13.73 -38.34 10.65
CA ASP A 131 -13.82 -37.77 11.98
C ASP A 131 -14.77 -36.58 11.91
N THR A 132 -15.95 -36.76 12.51
CA THR A 132 -16.92 -35.70 12.77
C THR A 132 -16.19 -34.46 13.28
N MET A 133 -16.48 -33.32 12.65
CA MET A 133 -15.94 -32.00 13.00
C MET A 133 -16.01 -31.75 14.52
N SER A 134 -14.94 -32.10 15.23
CA SER A 134 -14.82 -31.81 16.64
C SER A 134 -14.69 -30.30 16.81
N SER A 135 -15.16 -29.77 17.94
CA SER A 135 -15.11 -28.33 18.22
C SER A 135 -13.69 -27.75 18.07
N GLY A 136 -12.66 -28.55 18.35
CA GLY A 136 -11.25 -28.15 18.17
C GLY A 136 -10.85 -28.00 16.70
N ARG A 137 -11.31 -28.89 15.81
CA ARG A 137 -10.97 -28.84 14.38
C ARG A 137 -11.69 -27.69 13.67
N ILE A 138 -12.94 -27.40 14.03
CA ILE A 138 -13.67 -26.22 13.54
C ILE A 138 -12.94 -24.92 13.94
N SER A 139 -12.48 -24.84 15.20
CA SER A 139 -11.71 -23.69 15.68
C SER A 139 -10.42 -23.48 14.88
N SER A 140 -9.69 -24.56 14.58
CA SER A 140 -8.49 -24.51 13.74
C SER A 140 -8.77 -23.96 12.34
N PHE A 141 -9.83 -24.43 11.68
CA PHE A 141 -10.23 -23.91 10.36
C PHE A 141 -10.61 -22.43 10.42
N MET A 142 -11.38 -22.01 11.44
CA MET A 142 -11.76 -20.61 11.62
C MET A 142 -10.54 -19.72 11.84
N MET A 143 -9.55 -20.18 12.61
CA MET A 143 -8.30 -19.47 12.81
C MET A 143 -7.50 -19.32 11.50
N GLN A 144 -7.38 -20.38 10.70
CA GLN A 144 -6.70 -20.33 9.41
C GLN A 144 -7.40 -19.40 8.42
N ILE A 145 -8.73 -19.47 8.31
CA ILE A 145 -9.53 -18.55 7.48
C ILE A 145 -9.33 -17.11 7.97
N GLY A 146 -9.38 -16.90 9.29
CA GLY A 146 -9.13 -15.60 9.90
C GLY A 146 -7.76 -15.03 9.55
N LEU A 147 -6.71 -15.84 9.55
CA LEU A 147 -5.36 -15.44 9.14
C LEU A 147 -5.30 -15.05 7.66
N ILE A 148 -5.96 -15.82 6.78
CA ILE A 148 -6.04 -15.50 5.34
C ILE A 148 -6.79 -14.17 5.12
N VAL A 149 -7.95 -14.01 5.76
CA VAL A 149 -8.75 -12.77 5.66
C VAL A 149 -7.97 -11.58 6.20
N PHE A 150 -7.28 -11.74 7.33
CA PHE A 150 -6.42 -10.72 7.91
C PHE A 150 -5.27 -10.33 6.97
N GLU A 151 -4.64 -11.31 6.30
CA GLU A 151 -3.59 -11.03 5.31
C GLU A 151 -4.12 -10.29 4.09
N VAL A 152 -5.25 -10.71 3.53
CA VAL A 152 -5.91 -10.01 2.42
C VAL A 152 -6.25 -8.58 2.83
N TYR A 153 -6.77 -8.37 4.04
CA TYR A 153 -7.05 -7.05 4.57
C TYR A 153 -5.78 -6.17 4.67
N CYS A 154 -4.68 -6.72 5.18
CA CYS A 154 -3.41 -6.02 5.24
C CYS A 154 -2.93 -5.61 3.85
N LEU A 155 -3.04 -6.50 2.87
CA LEU A 155 -2.69 -6.24 1.47
C LEU A 155 -3.53 -5.09 0.90
N LEU A 156 -4.84 -5.07 1.16
CA LEU A 156 -5.73 -3.98 0.74
C LEU A 156 -5.36 -2.64 1.39
N VAL A 157 -5.02 -2.61 2.67
CA VAL A 157 -4.56 -1.38 3.34
C VAL A 157 -3.26 -0.89 2.73
N VAL A 158 -2.27 -1.77 2.55
CA VAL A 158 -0.99 -1.41 1.93
C VAL A 158 -1.16 -0.96 0.47
N TRP A 159 -2.13 -1.54 -0.26
CA TRP A 159 -2.51 -1.06 -1.58
C TRP A 159 -3.04 0.39 -1.56
N ARG A 160 -3.86 0.75 -0.57
CA ARG A 160 -4.29 2.15 -0.38
C ARG A 160 -3.11 3.07 -0.08
N VAL A 161 -2.17 2.65 0.76
CA VAL A 161 -0.93 3.41 1.04
C VAL A 161 -0.12 3.59 -0.24
N PHE A 162 -0.02 2.55 -1.08
CA PHE A 162 0.69 2.61 -2.33
C PHE A 162 0.09 3.67 -3.27
N ILE A 163 -1.24 3.71 -3.40
CA ILE A 163 -1.93 4.75 -4.19
C ILE A 163 -1.58 6.14 -3.63
N TYR A 164 -1.73 6.34 -2.32
CA TYR A 164 -1.37 7.61 -1.67
C TYR A 164 0.07 8.04 -1.98
N VAL A 165 1.04 7.13 -1.89
CA VAL A 165 2.45 7.42 -2.17
C VAL A 165 2.67 7.76 -3.65
N CYS A 166 2.00 7.05 -4.56
CA CYS A 166 2.06 7.34 -5.99
C CYS A 166 1.49 8.73 -6.30
N ASP A 167 0.32 9.06 -5.76
CA ASP A 167 -0.30 10.36 -5.95
C ASP A 167 0.59 11.47 -5.40
N ALA A 168 1.05 11.36 -4.14
CA ALA A 168 1.96 12.31 -3.52
C ALA A 168 3.21 12.58 -4.37
N ARG A 169 3.80 11.53 -4.95
CA ARG A 169 4.98 11.65 -5.80
C ARG A 169 4.66 12.29 -7.15
N SER A 170 3.54 11.92 -7.78
CA SER A 170 3.12 12.52 -9.05
C SER A 170 2.89 14.03 -8.92
N PHE A 171 2.36 14.48 -7.78
CA PHE A 171 2.23 15.91 -7.50
C PHE A 171 3.57 16.62 -7.35
N GLU A 172 4.51 16.05 -6.58
CA GLU A 172 5.87 16.60 -6.43
C GLU A 172 6.58 16.74 -7.79
N GLU A 173 6.48 15.73 -8.67
CA GLU A 173 7.09 15.77 -10.01
C GLU A 173 6.46 16.81 -10.95
N VAL A 174 5.15 17.09 -10.80
CA VAL A 174 4.46 18.12 -11.59
C VAL A 174 4.84 19.52 -11.12
N GLU A 175 4.94 19.73 -9.81
CA GLU A 175 5.32 21.02 -9.23
C GLU A 175 6.77 21.39 -9.57
N GLU A 176 7.70 20.44 -9.47
CA GLU A 176 9.09 20.64 -9.85
C GLU A 176 9.23 21.06 -11.33
N LYS A 177 8.52 20.38 -12.24
CA LYS A 177 8.52 20.72 -13.67
C LYS A 177 7.95 22.12 -13.94
N ARG A 178 6.95 22.55 -13.18
CA ARG A 178 6.37 23.90 -13.29
C ARG A 178 7.38 24.96 -12.86
N LEU A 179 8.05 24.77 -11.72
CA LEU A 179 9.06 25.69 -11.22
C LEU A 179 10.25 25.82 -12.19
N ILE A 180 10.71 24.71 -12.78
CA ILE A 180 11.76 24.73 -13.80
C ILE A 180 11.29 25.50 -15.04
N LYS A 181 10.07 25.24 -15.51
CA LYS A 181 9.51 25.94 -16.67
C LYS A 181 9.40 27.45 -16.41
N GLN A 182 8.93 27.85 -15.23
CA GLN A 182 8.83 29.26 -14.84
C GLN A 182 10.20 29.94 -14.80
N LYS A 183 11.20 29.31 -14.15
CA LYS A 183 12.59 29.82 -14.14
C LYS A 183 13.18 29.98 -15.54
N MET A 184 12.84 29.10 -16.48
CA MET A 184 13.26 29.26 -17.88
C MET A 184 12.64 30.50 -18.51
N TYR A 185 11.32 30.72 -18.36
CA TYR A 185 10.65 31.92 -18.88
C TYR A 185 11.23 33.20 -18.29
N ASP A 186 11.42 33.26 -16.96
CA ASP A 186 11.99 34.43 -16.29
C ASP A 186 13.41 34.73 -16.81
N ASN A 187 14.25 33.70 -17.02
CA ASN A 187 15.58 33.88 -17.60
C ASN A 187 15.55 34.36 -19.06
N TYR A 188 14.54 34.00 -19.84
CA TYR A 188 14.38 34.50 -21.22
C TYR A 188 13.96 35.97 -21.25
N GLU A 189 13.10 36.42 -20.32
CA GLU A 189 12.70 37.84 -20.23
C GLU A 189 13.85 38.75 -19.78
N ILE A 190 14.77 38.27 -18.95
CA ILE A 190 15.92 39.06 -18.48
C ILE A 190 17.03 39.17 -19.55
N ALA A 191 17.03 38.28 -20.54
CA ALA A 191 18.06 38.23 -21.59
C ALA A 191 17.77 39.15 -22.81
N PHE A 192 16.61 39.80 -22.85
CA PHE A 192 16.17 40.74 -23.89
C PHE A 192 15.95 42.14 -23.34
#